data_AF-A0A975ACJ6-F1
#
_entry.id   AF-A0A975ACJ6-F1
#
_cell.length_a   1.000
_cell.length_b   1.000
_cell.length_c   1.000
_cell.angle_alpha   90.00
_cell.angle_beta   90.00
_cell.angle_gamma   90.00
#
_symmetry.space_group_name_H-M   'P 1'
#
loop_
_entity.id
_entity.type
_entity.pdbx_description
1 polymer ?
#
loop_
_entity_poly.entity_id
_entity_poly.type
_entity_poly.pdbx_seq_one_letter_code
_entity_poly.pdbx_strand_id
1 'polypeptide(L)'
;MTTDQQTRVAVLLGSTRAGSLNRRIAEHLRDHAPAGVTVDVVEGLDAVPFYNEEIDGETAPASATALRESVAAADRVLAVTPEYNGTMPAVLNNAIDWLSRPYGQGAIVGKPFAAIGATPTSGRTSTPATPPPSPARSSSRASSSTSRPSRATRWRTRPPCSASSVRSTRSSRTRSRSRPDPRPAVSRFVECPSTT
;
A
#
# COMPACT_ATOMS: atom_id res chain seq x y z
N MET A 1 -23.67 33.77 10.33
CA MET A 1 -23.90 32.93 9.14
C MET A 1 -22.84 31.85 9.16
N THR A 2 -23.11 30.75 9.86
CA THR A 2 -22.21 29.58 9.84
C THR A 2 -22.56 28.85 8.56
N THR A 3 -21.72 29.00 7.53
CA THR A 3 -21.88 28.22 6.32
C THR A 3 -21.81 26.76 6.74
N ASP A 4 -22.87 25.98 6.50
CA ASP A 4 -22.84 24.52 6.57
C ASP A 4 -21.83 24.08 5.51
N GLN A 5 -20.55 24.01 5.89
CA GLN A 5 -19.49 23.54 5.02
C GLN A 5 -19.54 22.02 5.03
N GLN A 6 -20.20 21.47 4.02
CA GLN A 6 -20.21 20.05 3.77
C GLN A 6 -18.77 19.58 3.53
N THR A 7 -18.20 18.87 4.51
CA THR A 7 -16.86 18.28 4.44
C THR A 7 -16.96 16.90 3.82
N ARG A 8 -16.29 16.69 2.70
CA ARG A 8 -16.23 15.40 2.01
C ARG A 8 -14.95 14.65 2.38
N VAL A 9 -15.10 13.42 2.84
CA VAL A 9 -13.99 12.54 3.24
C VAL A 9 -13.92 11.38 2.25
N ALA A 10 -12.84 11.30 1.47
CA ALA A 10 -12.56 10.14 0.62
C ALA A 10 -11.90 9.03 1.45
N VAL A 11 -12.49 7.84 1.44
CA VAL A 11 -12.00 6.67 2.16
C VAL A 11 -11.29 5.72 1.20
N LEU A 12 -9.99 5.51 1.43
CA LEU A 12 -9.17 4.54 0.71
C LEU A 12 -9.14 3.20 1.48
N LEU A 13 -9.69 2.15 0.88
CA LEU A 13 -9.72 0.81 1.50
C LEU A 13 -8.44 0.02 1.20
N GLY A 14 -7.73 -0.39 2.25
CA GLY A 14 -6.55 -1.25 2.12
C GLY A 14 -6.86 -2.74 1.92
N SER A 15 -8.13 -3.14 1.83
CA SER A 15 -8.52 -4.54 1.62
C SER A 15 -9.70 -4.66 0.68
N THR A 16 -9.51 -5.41 -0.40
CA THR A 16 -10.46 -5.56 -1.52
C THR A 16 -11.35 -6.80 -1.41
N ARG A 17 -11.10 -7.67 -0.41
CA ARG A 17 -11.93 -8.86 -0.18
C ARG A 17 -13.34 -8.48 0.26
N ALA A 18 -14.35 -9.22 -0.21
CA ALA A 18 -15.76 -8.99 0.11
C ALA A 18 -16.05 -8.99 1.63
N GLY A 19 -15.44 -9.91 2.39
CA GLY A 19 -15.61 -10.02 3.85
C GLY A 19 -14.68 -9.13 4.69
N SER A 20 -14.23 -7.99 4.18
CA SER A 20 -13.27 -7.12 4.86
C SER A 20 -13.87 -6.46 6.11
N LEU A 21 -13.23 -6.65 7.27
CA LEU A 21 -13.56 -5.91 8.50
C LEU A 21 -13.35 -4.39 8.31
N ASN A 22 -12.30 -4.02 7.58
CA ASN A 22 -11.98 -2.62 7.29
C ASN A 22 -13.06 -1.97 6.41
N ARG A 23 -13.71 -2.73 5.50
CA ARG A 23 -14.87 -2.24 4.74
C ARG A 23 -16.05 -1.95 5.66
N ARG A 24 -16.35 -2.85 6.61
CA ARG A 24 -17.42 -2.63 7.61
C ARG A 24 -17.16 -1.41 8.49
N ILE A 25 -15.90 -1.15 8.84
CA ILE A 25 -15.52 0.08 9.57
C ILE A 25 -15.83 1.32 8.72
N ALA A 26 -15.46 1.32 7.45
CA ALA A 26 -15.72 2.45 6.56
C ALA A 26 -17.24 2.70 6.36
N GLU A 27 -18.02 1.63 6.18
CA GLU A 27 -19.49 1.70 6.11
C GLU A 27 -20.08 2.25 7.40
N HIS A 28 -19.62 1.78 8.56
CA HIS A 28 -20.06 2.27 9.86
C HIS A 28 -19.75 3.77 10.05
N LEU A 29 -18.56 4.22 9.62
CA LEU A 29 -18.19 5.65 9.66
C LEU A 29 -19.09 6.51 8.77
N ARG A 30 -19.47 5.99 7.60
CA ARG A 30 -20.42 6.68 6.72
C ARG A 30 -21.79 6.79 7.35
N ASP A 31 -22.29 5.73 7.95
CA ASP A 31 -23.64 5.69 8.52
C ASP A 31 -23.75 6.55 9.81
N HIS A 32 -22.63 6.81 10.49
CA HIS A 32 -22.56 7.60 11.73
C HIS A 32 -21.84 8.94 11.54
N ALA A 33 -21.70 9.41 10.29
CA ALA A 33 -21.10 10.69 10.01
C ALA A 33 -21.92 11.83 10.65
N PRO A 34 -21.29 12.81 11.31
CA PRO A 34 -22.01 13.95 11.87
C PRO A 34 -22.61 14.81 10.74
N ALA A 35 -23.60 15.63 11.09
CA ALA A 35 -24.16 16.61 10.16
C ALA A 35 -23.04 17.50 9.57
N GLY A 36 -23.10 17.75 8.27
CA GLY A 36 -22.05 18.49 7.57
C GLY A 36 -20.86 17.64 7.10
N VAL A 37 -20.87 16.31 7.28
CA VAL A 37 -19.80 15.42 6.81
C VAL A 37 -20.35 14.32 5.91
N THR A 38 -19.76 14.15 4.73
CA THR A 38 -20.02 13.01 3.83
C THR A 38 -18.78 12.12 3.78
N VAL A 39 -18.97 10.82 3.93
CA VAL A 39 -17.90 9.83 3.86
C VAL A 39 -18.12 8.98 2.62
N ASP A 40 -17.21 9.09 1.66
CA ASP A 40 -17.28 8.39 0.38
C ASP A 40 -16.20 7.32 0.31
N VAL A 41 -16.64 6.07 0.21
CA VAL A 41 -15.74 4.94 0.00
C VAL A 41 -15.32 4.92 -1.47
N VAL A 42 -14.02 5.05 -1.72
CA VAL A 42 -13.47 4.95 -3.06
C VAL A 42 -13.42 3.47 -3.44
N GLU A 43 -14.16 3.11 -4.49
CA GLU A 43 -14.22 1.75 -5.01
C GLU A 43 -13.21 1.53 -6.14
N GLY A 44 -12.94 0.26 -6.46
CA GLY A 44 -12.13 -0.12 -7.63
C GLY A 44 -10.62 0.06 -7.50
N LEU A 45 -10.08 0.17 -6.28
CA LEU A 45 -8.63 0.24 -6.05
C LEU A 45 -7.87 -1.00 -6.57
N ASP A 46 -8.53 -2.15 -6.68
CA ASP A 46 -8.01 -3.38 -7.28
C ASP A 46 -7.93 -3.35 -8.80
N ALA A 47 -8.74 -2.51 -9.45
CA ALA A 47 -8.73 -2.31 -10.90
C ALA A 47 -7.70 -1.26 -11.35
N VAL A 48 -7.03 -0.59 -10.41
CA VAL A 48 -5.96 0.35 -10.70
C VAL A 48 -4.68 -0.43 -10.97
N PRO A 49 -4.06 -0.31 -12.16
CA PRO A 49 -2.81 -0.99 -12.45
C PRO A 49 -1.70 -0.49 -11.52
N PHE A 50 -0.61 -1.27 -11.41
CA PHE A 50 0.56 -0.78 -10.68
C PHE A 50 1.09 0.50 -11.32
N TYR A 51 1.42 1.48 -10.48
CA TYR A 51 1.96 2.74 -10.93
C TYR A 51 3.25 2.52 -11.76
N ASN A 52 3.28 3.12 -12.94
CA ASN A 52 4.44 3.21 -13.80
C ASN A 52 4.39 4.57 -14.52
N GLU A 53 5.50 5.31 -14.51
CA GLU A 53 5.60 6.64 -15.12
C GLU A 53 5.28 6.62 -16.62
N GLU A 54 5.53 5.51 -17.33
CA GLU A 54 5.23 5.38 -18.76
C GLU A 54 3.73 5.41 -19.07
N ILE A 55 2.89 5.02 -18.10
CA ILE A 55 1.43 5.03 -18.21
C ILE A 55 0.79 6.20 -17.44
N ASP A 56 1.60 7.11 -16.89
CA ASP A 56 1.14 8.31 -16.16
C ASP A 56 1.33 9.58 -17.01
N GLY A 57 0.52 9.69 -18.06
CA GLY A 57 0.52 10.82 -19.01
C GLY A 57 -0.85 11.00 -19.66
N GLU A 58 -0.89 11.43 -20.92
CA GLU A 58 -2.15 11.61 -21.67
C GLU A 58 -2.95 10.30 -21.83
N THR A 59 -2.28 9.16 -21.73
CA THR A 59 -2.86 7.81 -21.84
C THR A 59 -3.11 7.14 -20.49
N ALA A 60 -3.25 7.93 -19.41
CA ALA A 60 -3.49 7.40 -18.08
C ALA A 60 -4.71 6.44 -18.06
N PRO A 61 -4.59 5.27 -17.39
CA PRO A 61 -5.70 4.33 -17.28
C PRO A 61 -6.94 4.99 -16.67
N ALA A 62 -8.11 4.69 -17.21
CA ALA A 62 -9.37 5.27 -16.73
C ALA A 62 -9.61 5.06 -15.23
N SER A 63 -9.20 3.91 -14.68
CA SER A 63 -9.28 3.63 -13.24
C SER A 63 -8.38 4.53 -12.40
N ALA A 64 -7.18 4.88 -12.88
CA ALA A 64 -6.28 5.82 -12.21
C ALA A 64 -6.82 7.25 -12.28
N THR A 65 -7.38 7.66 -13.42
CA THR A 65 -8.02 8.98 -13.58
C THR A 65 -9.23 9.12 -12.65
N ALA A 66 -10.11 8.11 -12.61
CA ALA A 66 -11.28 8.11 -11.72
C ALA A 66 -10.88 8.15 -10.23
N LEU A 67 -9.80 7.45 -9.85
CA LEU A 67 -9.23 7.52 -8.50
C LEU A 67 -8.77 8.95 -8.17
N ARG A 68 -8.03 9.60 -9.07
CA ARG A 68 -7.56 10.98 -8.90
C ARG A 68 -8.73 11.94 -8.76
N GLU A 69 -9.73 11.86 -9.63
CA GLU A 69 -10.93 12.72 -9.60
C GLU A 69 -11.70 12.55 -8.29
N SER A 70 -11.92 11.30 -7.86
CA SER A 70 -12.67 10.98 -6.63
C SER A 70 -12.02 11.61 -5.39
N VAL A 71 -10.69 11.52 -5.29
CA VAL A 71 -9.92 12.07 -4.18
C VAL A 71 -9.70 13.58 -4.34
N ALA A 72 -9.56 14.09 -5.56
CA ALA A 72 -9.43 15.52 -5.84
C ALA A 72 -10.70 16.29 -5.41
N ALA A 73 -11.87 15.69 -5.57
CA ALA A 73 -13.14 16.27 -5.13
C ALA A 73 -13.42 16.16 -3.61
N ALA A 74 -12.56 15.50 -2.82
CA ALA A 74 -12.74 15.39 -1.37
C ALA A 74 -11.91 16.43 -0.60
N ASP A 75 -12.39 16.91 0.54
CA ASP A 75 -11.63 17.85 1.38
C ASP A 75 -10.59 17.14 2.24
N ARG A 76 -10.84 15.88 2.58
CA ARG A 76 -10.03 15.07 3.49
C ARG A 76 -9.91 13.64 2.97
N VAL A 77 -8.85 12.97 3.39
CA VAL A 77 -8.58 11.59 3.00
C VAL A 77 -8.39 10.73 4.24
N LEU A 78 -9.05 9.57 4.25
CA LEU A 78 -8.95 8.58 5.31
C LEU A 78 -8.54 7.23 4.72
N ALA A 79 -7.40 6.70 5.12
CA ALA A 79 -7.04 5.32 4.83
C ALA A 79 -7.65 4.38 5.89
N VAL A 80 -8.40 3.37 5.46
CA VAL A 80 -8.92 2.31 6.33
C VAL A 80 -8.29 0.99 5.90
N THR A 81 -7.31 0.53 6.66
CA THR A 81 -6.38 -0.49 6.18
C THR A 81 -6.09 -1.61 7.18
N PRO A 82 -6.03 -2.88 6.75
CA PRO A 82 -5.35 -3.89 7.54
C PRO A 82 -3.82 -3.66 7.50
N GLU A 83 -3.11 -4.46 8.27
CA GLU A 83 -1.67 -4.67 8.20
C GLU A 83 -1.42 -6.05 7.57
N TYR A 84 -0.68 -6.07 6.46
CA TYR A 84 -0.22 -7.30 5.82
C TYR A 84 1.29 -7.37 5.96
N ASN A 85 1.79 -8.45 6.58
CA ASN A 85 3.22 -8.68 6.83
C ASN A 85 3.93 -7.54 7.59
N GLY A 86 3.27 -6.88 8.55
CA GLY A 86 3.87 -5.78 9.32
C GLY A 86 3.86 -4.42 8.62
N THR A 87 3.19 -4.29 7.47
CA THR A 87 3.17 -3.05 6.68
C THR A 87 1.80 -2.79 6.05
N MET A 88 1.65 -1.64 5.40
CA MET A 88 0.46 -1.32 4.63
C MET A 88 0.31 -2.22 3.39
N PRO A 89 -0.92 -2.58 2.99
CA PRO A 89 -1.18 -3.42 1.83
C PRO A 89 -0.72 -2.76 0.52
N ALA A 90 -0.24 -3.58 -0.42
CA ALA A 90 0.25 -3.13 -1.71
C ALA A 90 -0.80 -2.33 -2.51
N VAL A 91 -2.07 -2.71 -2.43
CA VAL A 91 -3.18 -1.99 -3.09
C VAL A 91 -3.29 -0.55 -2.59
N LEU A 92 -3.19 -0.34 -1.27
CA LEU A 92 -3.26 1.01 -0.70
C LEU A 92 -2.03 1.83 -1.09
N ASN A 93 -0.84 1.24 -1.00
CA ASN A 93 0.38 1.94 -1.39
C ASN A 93 0.34 2.34 -2.86
N ASN A 94 -0.10 1.43 -3.74
CA ASN A 94 -0.25 1.72 -5.17
C ASN A 94 -1.24 2.88 -5.42
N ALA A 95 -2.36 2.90 -4.71
CA ALA A 95 -3.31 4.02 -4.81
C ALA A 95 -2.66 5.34 -4.38
N ILE A 96 -1.88 5.34 -3.29
CA ILE A 96 -1.12 6.51 -2.84
C ILE A 96 -0.08 6.94 -3.89
N ASP A 97 0.62 6.00 -4.53
CA ASP A 97 1.58 6.28 -5.58
C ASP A 97 0.90 7.05 -6.73
N TRP A 98 -0.24 6.57 -7.24
CA TRP A 98 -1.04 7.25 -8.26
C TRP A 98 -1.53 8.63 -7.85
N LEU A 99 -1.95 8.78 -6.58
CA LEU A 99 -2.49 10.01 -6.01
C LEU A 99 -1.41 11.05 -5.67
N SER A 100 -0.17 10.62 -5.45
CA SER A 100 0.98 11.50 -5.19
C SER A 100 1.43 12.27 -6.45
N ARG A 101 0.93 11.85 -7.62
CA ARG A 101 1.31 12.35 -8.94
C ARG A 101 0.18 13.15 -9.58
N PRO A 102 0.50 14.15 -10.43
CA PRO A 102 1.86 14.62 -10.77
C PRO A 102 2.56 15.32 -9.59
N TYR A 103 3.90 15.35 -9.60
CA TYR A 103 4.70 15.87 -8.47
C TYR A 103 4.31 17.31 -8.11
N GLY A 104 4.04 17.56 -6.82
CA GLY A 104 3.63 18.86 -6.31
C GLY A 104 2.16 19.24 -6.59
N GLN A 105 1.45 18.45 -7.40
CA GLN A 105 0.03 18.65 -7.74
C GLN A 105 -0.79 17.35 -7.60
N GLY A 106 -0.30 16.41 -6.79
CA GLY A 106 -1.00 15.16 -6.52
C GLY A 106 -2.33 15.42 -5.81
N ALA A 107 -3.34 14.59 -6.07
CA ALA A 107 -4.69 14.77 -5.55
C ALA A 107 -4.77 14.74 -4.00
N ILE A 108 -3.77 14.16 -3.32
CA ILE A 108 -3.68 14.12 -1.85
C ILE A 108 -2.85 15.27 -1.26
N VAL A 109 -2.12 16.03 -2.08
CA VAL A 109 -1.21 17.09 -1.60
C VAL A 109 -2.01 18.22 -0.96
N GLY A 110 -1.60 18.63 0.25
CA GLY A 110 -2.25 19.71 1.00
C GLY A 110 -3.56 19.30 1.71
N LYS A 111 -4.04 18.07 1.53
CA LYS A 111 -5.26 17.58 2.18
C LYS A 111 -4.95 16.91 3.53
N PRO A 112 -5.77 17.14 4.58
CA PRO A 112 -5.66 16.38 5.81
C PRO A 112 -5.81 14.87 5.55
N PHE A 113 -4.82 14.11 5.96
CA PHE A 113 -4.76 12.66 5.79
C PHE A 113 -4.72 11.96 7.15
N ALA A 114 -5.60 10.99 7.36
CA ALA A 114 -5.61 10.13 8.54
C ALA A 114 -5.61 8.66 8.13
N ALA A 115 -5.18 7.78 9.04
CA ALA A 115 -5.22 6.34 8.85
C ALA A 115 -5.80 5.65 10.08
N ILE A 116 -6.69 4.69 9.85
CA ILE A 116 -7.22 3.78 10.85
C ILE A 116 -7.20 2.36 10.28
N GLY A 117 -7.31 1.36 11.14
CA GLY A 117 -7.19 -0.02 10.68
C GLY A 117 -7.56 -1.03 11.75
N ALA A 118 -8.06 -2.17 11.29
CA ALA A 118 -8.26 -3.34 12.14
C ALA A 118 -7.55 -4.56 11.54
N THR A 119 -6.78 -5.23 12.39
CA THR A 119 -6.05 -6.46 12.08
C THR A 119 -6.45 -7.55 13.06
N PRO A 120 -6.93 -8.71 12.58
CA PRO A 120 -7.17 -9.85 13.44
C PRO A 120 -5.82 -10.49 13.79
N THR A 121 -5.09 -9.88 14.72
CA THR A 121 -4.02 -10.58 15.43
C THR A 121 -4.65 -11.30 16.61
N SER A 122 -4.47 -12.63 16.68
CA SER A 122 -4.77 -13.41 17.86
C SER A 122 -3.90 -12.90 19.02
N GLY A 123 -4.50 -12.12 19.91
CA GLY A 123 -4.06 -11.83 21.28
C GLY A 123 -2.55 -11.87 21.56
N ARG A 124 -1.87 -10.75 21.35
CA ARG A 124 -1.01 -10.20 22.40
C ARG A 124 -1.49 -8.80 22.71
N THR A 125 -2.68 -8.70 23.28
CA THR A 125 -2.87 -7.64 24.27
C THR A 125 -1.81 -7.93 25.33
N SER A 126 -0.72 -7.17 25.33
CA SER A 126 0.08 -7.08 26.53
C SER A 126 -0.86 -6.50 27.58
N THR A 127 -1.53 -7.37 28.33
CA THR A 127 -1.95 -7.01 29.68
C THR A 127 -0.74 -6.31 30.27
N PRO A 128 -0.83 -5.04 30.73
CA PRO A 128 0.31 -4.44 31.42
C PRO A 128 0.70 -5.45 32.49
N ALA A 129 1.91 -6.00 32.36
CA ALA A 129 2.37 -7.05 33.25
C ALA A 129 2.25 -6.45 34.64
N THR A 130 1.29 -6.94 35.44
CA THR A 130 1.25 -6.62 36.84
C THR A 130 2.62 -7.03 37.35
N PRO A 131 3.45 -6.09 37.83
CA PRO A 131 4.76 -6.46 38.33
C PRO A 131 4.54 -7.51 39.43
N PRO A 132 5.31 -8.60 39.46
CA PRO A 132 5.18 -9.56 40.54
C PRO A 132 5.33 -8.81 41.87
N PRO A 133 4.54 -9.14 42.90
CA PRO A 133 4.67 -8.47 44.18
C PRO A 133 6.13 -8.57 44.65
N SER A 134 6.73 -7.42 44.97
CA SER A 134 8.09 -7.34 45.49
C SER A 134 8.25 -8.33 46.64
N PRO A 135 9.25 -9.23 46.62
CA PRO A 135 9.45 -10.13 47.74
C PRO A 135 9.79 -9.30 48.98
N ALA A 136 8.99 -9.50 50.04
CA ALA A 136 9.29 -8.95 51.35
C ALA A 136 10.69 -9.39 51.77
N ARG A 137 11.52 -8.40 52.10
CA ARG A 137 12.93 -8.56 52.45
C ARG A 137 13.05 -9.31 53.78
N SER A 138 13.18 -10.63 53.76
CA SER A 138 13.63 -11.40 54.93
C SER A 138 15.15 -11.56 54.87
N SER A 139 15.84 -10.88 55.77
CA SER A 139 17.26 -11.08 56.03
C SER A 139 17.49 -12.42 56.73
N SER A 140 18.12 -13.37 56.05
CA SER A 140 18.80 -14.49 56.71
C SER A 140 20.15 -14.73 56.06
N ARG A 141 21.15 -14.86 56.92
CA ARG A 141 22.59 -14.84 56.66
C ARG A 141 23.12 -16.27 56.54
N ALA A 142 24.16 -16.44 55.72
CA ALA A 142 25.06 -17.60 55.60
C ALA A 142 24.48 -18.84 54.88
N SER A 143 25.20 -19.66 54.11
CA SER A 143 26.65 -19.88 53.97
C SER A 143 26.95 -20.45 52.58
N SER A 144 28.19 -20.26 52.14
CA SER A 144 28.82 -20.76 50.91
C SER A 144 28.74 -22.28 50.67
N SER A 145 28.54 -22.70 49.42
CA SER A 145 29.36 -23.79 48.84
C SER A 145 29.34 -23.75 47.29
N THR A 146 30.49 -24.15 46.76
CA THR A 146 31.00 -24.02 45.39
C THR A 146 30.40 -25.05 44.43
N SER A 147 30.11 -24.66 43.17
CA SER A 147 30.62 -25.33 41.94
C SER A 147 29.91 -24.86 40.66
N ARG A 148 30.73 -24.45 39.69
CA ARG A 148 30.45 -24.35 38.24
C ARG A 148 30.59 -25.77 37.63
N PRO A 149 30.09 -26.10 36.39
CA PRO A 149 30.28 -25.25 35.22
C PRO A 149 29.22 -25.28 34.09
N SER A 150 29.30 -24.21 33.28
CA SER A 150 29.10 -24.09 31.82
C SER A 150 28.21 -25.07 31.05
N ARG A 151 27.21 -24.51 30.33
CA ARG A 151 26.89 -24.94 28.96
C ARG A 151 26.34 -23.74 28.15
N ALA A 152 27.20 -23.20 27.29
CA ALA A 152 26.81 -22.27 26.25
C ALA A 152 26.17 -23.08 25.11
N THR A 153 24.92 -22.77 24.77
CA THR A 153 24.25 -23.30 23.58
C THR A 153 24.90 -22.67 22.35
N ARG A 154 25.79 -23.43 21.72
CA ARG A 154 26.47 -23.06 20.47
C ARG A 154 25.48 -23.22 19.31
N TRP A 155 25.07 -22.10 18.71
CA TRP A 155 24.36 -22.09 17.43
C TRP A 155 25.25 -22.75 16.36
N ARG A 156 24.78 -23.85 15.76
CA ARG A 156 25.46 -24.48 14.62
C ARG A 156 25.30 -23.56 13.41
N THR A 157 26.38 -22.89 13.01
CA THR A 157 26.49 -22.31 11.67
C THR A 157 26.58 -23.45 10.67
N ARG A 158 25.66 -23.46 9.68
CA ARG A 158 25.79 -24.29 8.47
C ARG A 158 26.93 -23.72 7.60
N PRO A 159 27.74 -24.55 6.93
CA PRO A 159 28.70 -24.05 5.95
C PRO A 159 27.96 -23.56 4.69
N PRO A 160 28.49 -22.55 3.97
CA PRO A 160 27.90 -22.09 2.73
C PRO A 160 28.08 -23.14 1.62
N CYS A 161 27.03 -23.38 0.85
CA CYS A 161 27.10 -24.12 -0.42
C CYS A 161 28.10 -23.45 -1.35
N SER A 162 28.98 -24.24 -1.95
CA SER A 162 29.93 -23.81 -2.97
C SER A 162 29.20 -23.29 -4.20
N ALA A 163 29.49 -22.04 -4.58
CA ALA A 163 29.09 -21.47 -5.85
C ALA A 163 29.87 -22.16 -6.98
N SER A 164 29.21 -23.02 -7.74
CA SER A 164 29.70 -23.49 -9.03
C SER A 164 29.59 -22.34 -10.03
N SER A 165 30.73 -21.95 -10.58
CA SER A 165 30.88 -20.92 -11.59
C SER A 165 30.22 -21.36 -12.90
N VAL A 166 29.14 -20.68 -13.29
CA VAL A 166 28.59 -20.78 -14.65
C VAL A 166 29.47 -19.93 -15.57
N ARG A 167 30.29 -20.62 -16.36
CA ARG A 167 31.11 -20.04 -17.42
C ARG A 167 30.18 -19.53 -18.55
N SER A 168 30.07 -18.21 -18.66
CA SER A 168 29.39 -17.52 -19.76
C SER A 168 30.18 -17.71 -21.06
N THR A 169 29.63 -18.47 -22.01
CA THR A 169 30.09 -18.50 -23.40
C THR A 169 29.42 -17.37 -24.17
N ARG A 170 30.14 -16.28 -24.31
CA ARG A 170 29.76 -15.12 -25.14
C ARG A 170 29.84 -15.51 -26.62
N SER A 171 28.73 -15.94 -27.22
CA SER A 171 28.60 -16.06 -28.67
C SER A 171 28.14 -14.71 -29.25
N SER A 172 29.10 -13.90 -29.70
CA SER A 172 28.82 -12.70 -30.49
C SER A 172 28.54 -13.11 -31.94
N ARG A 173 27.27 -13.37 -32.27
CA ARG A 173 26.81 -13.37 -33.67
C ARG A 173 26.64 -11.94 -34.16
N THR A 174 27.26 -11.71 -35.30
CA THR A 174 27.31 -10.52 -36.12
C THR A 174 25.91 -10.01 -36.48
N ARG A 175 25.61 -8.75 -36.12
CA ARG A 175 24.44 -8.01 -36.60
C ARG A 175 24.85 -7.27 -37.87
N SER A 176 24.37 -7.74 -39.01
CA SER A 176 24.47 -7.04 -40.29
C SER A 176 23.73 -5.70 -40.21
N ARG A 177 24.36 -4.65 -40.73
CA ARG A 177 23.77 -3.33 -40.94
C ARG A 177 23.12 -3.30 -42.32
N SER A 178 21.84 -2.97 -42.37
CA SER A 178 21.24 -2.27 -43.50
C SER A 178 20.17 -1.33 -42.94
N ARG A 179 20.29 -0.05 -43.33
CA ARG A 179 19.47 1.08 -42.91
C ARG A 179 18.10 1.06 -43.59
N PRO A 180 17.08 1.73 -43.02
CA PRO A 180 15.77 1.88 -43.62
C PRO A 180 15.73 3.02 -44.64
N ASP A 181 14.89 2.89 -45.67
CA ASP A 181 14.60 3.91 -46.68
C ASP A 181 13.23 4.58 -46.35
N PRO A 182 13.03 5.91 -46.56
CA PRO A 182 11.86 6.62 -46.09
C PRO A 182 10.83 7.00 -47.19
N ARG A 183 9.53 6.77 -46.87
CA ARG A 183 8.31 7.48 -47.35
C ARG A 183 7.88 7.28 -48.82
N PRO A 184 6.66 7.75 -49.23
CA PRO A 184 5.35 7.75 -48.55
C PRO A 184 4.25 7.08 -49.42
N ALA A 185 3.22 6.49 -48.82
CA ALA A 185 1.99 6.10 -49.53
C ALA A 185 0.83 7.01 -49.12
N VAL A 186 0.40 7.83 -50.08
CA VAL A 186 -0.78 8.69 -50.06
C VAL A 186 -1.93 7.93 -50.71
N SER A 187 -3.08 7.85 -50.03
CA SER A 187 -4.45 7.68 -50.58
C SER A 187 -5.29 6.91 -49.57
N ARG A 188 -6.57 7.18 -49.35
CA ARG A 188 -7.51 8.20 -49.83
C ARG A 188 -8.68 8.09 -48.84
N PHE A 189 -9.20 9.23 -48.42
CA PHE A 189 -10.54 9.35 -47.84
C PHE A 189 -11.55 8.85 -48.88
N VAL A 190 -12.48 7.97 -48.49
CA VAL A 190 -13.76 7.78 -49.19
C VAL A 190 -14.84 7.76 -48.12
N GLU A 191 -15.74 8.73 -48.23
CA GLU A 191 -16.88 9.00 -47.37
C GLU A 191 -17.98 7.93 -47.49
N CYS A 192 -18.70 7.71 -46.39
CA CYS A 192 -20.07 7.20 -46.38
C CYS A 192 -21.02 8.17 -47.09
N PRO A 193 -22.14 7.64 -47.59
CA PRO A 193 -23.40 8.32 -47.32
C PRO A 193 -24.43 7.40 -46.63
N SER A 194 -25.14 8.03 -45.71
CA SER A 194 -26.30 7.54 -44.96
C SER A 194 -27.60 7.67 -45.78
N THR A 195 -28.63 6.91 -45.36
CA THR A 195 -30.09 7.05 -45.64
C THR A 195 -30.53 6.63 -47.06
N THR A 196 -31.58 5.84 -47.27
CA THR A 196 -32.89 5.70 -46.59
C THR A 196 -33.36 4.24 -46.55
#